data_AF-A0A1J5PGG8-F1
#
_entry.id   AF-A0A1J5PGG8-F1
#
_cell.length_a   1.000
_cell.length_b   1.000
_cell.length_c   1.000
_cell.angle_alpha   90.00
_cell.angle_beta   90.00
_cell.angle_gamma   90.00
#
_symmetry.space_group_name_H-M   'P 1'
#
loop_
_entity.id
_entity.type
_entity.pdbx_description
1 polymer ?
#
loop_
_entity_poly.entity_id
_entity_poly.type
_entity_poly.pdbx_seq_one_letter_code
_entity_poly.pdbx_strand_id
1 'polypeptide(L)'
;MRLQADLIQRDTALAWARDDLAALRAHVPGLPRRLTLVRLVEQLTARVLQLKRELLRQQLRKPEPAPVLEKASCTSDADVAESSALEASLAAADLVICQTGCVSHGAYWRLQDHCKRTGKICMLVDQPEALRIVRIHRPPRAEPAAAPGPAAREDAAP
;
A
#
# COMPACT_ATOMS: atom_id res chain seq x y z
N MET A 1 -0.98 -75.40 -7.07
CA MET A 1 -2.16 -75.52 -6.18
C MET A 1 -1.99 -74.86 -4.81
N ARG A 2 -0.90 -75.07 -4.05
CA ARG A 2 -0.74 -74.49 -2.69
C ARG A 2 -0.76 -72.94 -2.66
N LEU A 3 -0.02 -72.27 -3.56
CA LEU A 3 0.00 -70.81 -3.65
C LEU A 3 -1.38 -70.18 -3.90
N GLN A 4 -2.23 -70.87 -4.67
CA GLN A 4 -3.59 -70.40 -4.95
C GLN A 4 -4.47 -70.48 -3.70
N ALA A 5 -4.33 -71.55 -2.92
CA ALA A 5 -5.02 -71.69 -1.64
C ALA A 5 -4.59 -70.59 -0.65
N ASP A 6 -3.29 -70.29 -0.56
CA ASP A 6 -2.77 -69.25 0.34
C ASP A 6 -3.27 -67.84 -0.05
N LEU A 7 -3.35 -67.55 -1.36
CA LEU A 7 -3.93 -66.29 -1.85
C LEU A 7 -5.41 -66.17 -1.50
N ILE A 8 -6.18 -67.24 -1.70
CA ILE A 8 -7.60 -67.28 -1.34
C ILE A 8 -7.78 -67.03 0.16
N GLN A 9 -6.96 -67.64 1.02
CA GLN A 9 -7.00 -67.39 2.46
C GLN A 9 -6.71 -65.92 2.82
N ARG A 10 -5.74 -65.29 2.15
CA ARG A 10 -5.40 -63.88 2.39
C ARG A 10 -6.48 -62.94 1.89
N ASP A 11 -7.02 -63.18 0.70
CA ASP A 11 -8.04 -62.32 0.10
C ASP A 11 -9.35 -62.39 0.88
N THR A 12 -9.72 -63.58 1.36
CA THR A 12 -10.88 -63.74 2.25
C THR A 12 -10.65 -63.03 3.59
N ALA A 13 -9.48 -63.19 4.22
CA ALA A 13 -9.16 -62.46 5.44
C ALA A 13 -9.20 -60.91 5.24
N LEU A 14 -8.69 -60.42 4.10
CA LEU A 14 -8.74 -59.01 3.74
C LEU A 14 -10.17 -58.52 3.49
N ALA A 15 -11.02 -59.34 2.87
CA ALA A 15 -12.42 -59.01 2.66
C ALA A 15 -13.15 -58.86 3.99
N TRP A 16 -12.99 -59.82 4.92
CA TRP A 16 -13.60 -59.77 6.25
C TRP A 16 -13.13 -58.54 7.04
N ALA A 17 -11.82 -58.24 7.01
CA ALA A 17 -11.29 -57.04 7.68
C ALA A 17 -11.86 -55.72 7.10
N ARG A 18 -12.13 -55.66 5.79
CA ARG A 18 -12.76 -54.49 5.16
C ARG A 18 -14.22 -54.35 5.59
N ASP A 19 -14.95 -55.46 5.70
CA ASP A 19 -16.34 -55.48 6.15
C ASP A 19 -16.45 -55.05 7.62
N ASP A 20 -15.55 -55.52 8.49
CA ASP A 20 -15.47 -55.09 9.89
C ASP A 20 -15.19 -53.57 10.01
N LEU A 21 -14.25 -53.05 9.21
CA LEU A 21 -13.97 -51.61 9.16
C LEU A 21 -15.16 -50.80 8.64
N ALA A 22 -15.89 -51.32 7.66
CA ALA A 22 -17.09 -50.68 7.14
C ALA A 22 -18.19 -50.66 8.19
N ALA A 23 -18.40 -51.76 8.91
CA ALA A 23 -19.34 -51.84 10.02
C ALA A 23 -18.99 -50.83 11.12
N LEU A 24 -17.72 -50.75 11.54
CA LEU A 24 -17.28 -49.77 12.53
C LEU A 24 -17.47 -48.31 12.06
N ARG A 25 -17.19 -48.02 10.78
CA ARG A 25 -17.43 -46.67 10.21
C ARG A 25 -18.91 -46.32 10.17
N ALA A 26 -19.78 -47.30 9.92
CA ALA A 26 -21.24 -47.08 9.92
C ALA A 26 -21.76 -46.69 11.32
N HIS A 27 -21.15 -47.19 12.39
CA HIS A 27 -21.48 -46.79 13.77
C HIS A 27 -21.04 -45.36 14.12
N VAL A 28 -20.21 -44.71 13.28
CA VAL A 28 -19.74 -43.32 13.50
C VAL A 28 -20.11 -42.41 12.32
N PRO A 29 -21.40 -42.03 12.19
CA PRO A 29 -21.84 -41.14 11.12
C PRO A 29 -21.17 -39.77 11.21
N GLY A 30 -20.76 -39.22 10.06
CA GLY A 30 -20.18 -37.87 9.96
C GLY A 30 -18.68 -37.74 10.25
N LEU A 31 -18.00 -38.81 10.70
CA LEU A 31 -16.54 -38.86 10.87
C LEU A 31 -15.76 -38.38 9.62
N PRO A 32 -16.03 -38.88 8.38
CA PRO A 32 -15.25 -38.46 7.22
C PRO A 32 -15.39 -36.95 6.95
N ARG A 33 -16.60 -36.40 7.14
CA ARG A 33 -16.85 -34.96 6.97
C ARG A 33 -16.08 -34.13 8.01
N ARG A 34 -16.05 -34.59 9.28
CA ARG A 34 -15.29 -33.92 10.35
C ARG A 34 -13.79 -33.93 10.08
N LEU A 35 -13.23 -35.04 9.59
CA LEU A 35 -11.81 -35.11 9.20
C LEU A 35 -11.46 -34.17 8.05
N THR A 36 -12.32 -34.08 7.03
CA THR A 36 -12.14 -33.11 5.93
C THR A 36 -12.15 -31.68 6.45
N LEU A 37 -13.08 -31.35 7.36
CA LEU A 37 -13.16 -30.02 7.97
C LEU A 37 -11.92 -29.72 8.81
N VAL A 38 -11.42 -30.67 9.61
CA VAL A 38 -10.18 -30.49 10.40
C VAL A 38 -9.01 -30.13 9.48
N ARG A 39 -8.81 -30.89 8.39
CA ARG A 39 -7.75 -30.61 7.41
C ARG A 39 -7.91 -29.23 6.78
N LEU A 40 -9.14 -28.83 6.45
CA LEU A 40 -9.41 -27.52 5.86
C LEU A 40 -9.12 -26.39 6.86
N VAL A 41 -9.51 -26.55 8.14
CA VAL A 41 -9.21 -25.59 9.19
C VAL A 41 -7.71 -25.46 9.41
N GLU A 42 -6.97 -26.56 9.43
CA GLU A 42 -5.50 -26.54 9.49
C GLU A 42 -4.88 -25.78 8.31
N GLN A 43 -5.39 -25.99 7.09
CA GLN A 43 -4.94 -25.26 5.90
C GLN A 43 -5.24 -23.76 5.98
N LEU A 44 -6.47 -23.38 6.37
CA LEU A 44 -6.88 -21.98 6.44
C LEU A 44 -6.12 -21.23 7.54
N THR A 45 -5.94 -21.86 8.71
CA THR A 45 -5.17 -21.27 9.82
C THR A 45 -3.71 -21.05 9.43
N ALA A 46 -3.07 -22.02 8.77
CA ALA A 46 -1.73 -21.86 8.24
C ALA A 46 -1.64 -20.68 7.25
N ARG A 47 -2.62 -20.55 6.35
CA ARG A 47 -2.67 -19.46 5.37
C ARG A 47 -2.85 -18.09 6.02
N VAL A 48 -3.75 -17.97 6.99
CA VAL A 48 -3.98 -16.71 7.72
C VAL A 48 -2.73 -16.27 8.48
N LEU A 49 -2.06 -17.21 9.17
CA LEU A 49 -0.82 -16.91 9.87
C LEU A 49 0.31 -16.52 8.90
N GLN A 50 0.39 -17.15 7.73
CA GLN A 50 1.34 -16.77 6.68
C GLN A 50 1.10 -15.33 6.20
N LEU A 51 -0.13 -15.00 5.80
CA LEU A 51 -0.49 -13.67 5.30
C LEU A 51 -0.25 -12.60 6.36
N LYS A 52 -0.58 -12.87 7.63
CA LYS A 52 -0.30 -11.95 8.74
C LYS A 52 1.18 -11.64 8.87
N ARG A 53 2.07 -12.63 8.72
CA ARG A 53 3.52 -12.41 8.75
C ARG A 53 3.98 -11.59 7.55
N GLU A 54 3.43 -11.83 6.36
CA GLU A 54 3.74 -11.06 5.16
C GLU A 54 3.34 -9.58 5.32
N LEU A 55 2.15 -9.30 5.85
CA LEU A 55 1.71 -7.94 6.16
C LEU A 55 2.64 -7.26 7.17
N LEU A 56 3.00 -7.95 8.25
CA LEU A 56 3.95 -7.41 9.23
C LEU A 56 5.32 -7.13 8.60
N ARG A 57 5.81 -8.00 7.70
CA ARG A 57 7.06 -7.75 6.97
C ARG A 57 6.98 -6.51 6.09
N GLN A 58 5.84 -6.29 5.43
CA GLN A 58 5.64 -5.10 4.61
C GLN A 58 5.57 -3.83 5.46
N GLN A 59 4.89 -3.88 6.61
CA GLN A 59 4.82 -2.77 7.56
C GLN A 59 6.19 -2.43 8.15
N LEU A 60 6.98 -3.45 8.48
CA LEU A 60 8.32 -3.30 9.04
C LEU A 60 9.38 -2.93 7.98
N ARG A 61 9.10 -3.17 6.70
CA ARG A 61 9.96 -2.71 5.60
C ARG A 61 9.88 -1.20 5.53
N LYS A 62 10.76 -0.54 6.27
CA LYS A 62 11.03 0.89 6.13
C LYS A 62 11.38 1.11 4.65
N PRO A 63 10.67 1.99 3.90
CA PRO A 63 11.15 2.39 2.60
C PRO A 63 12.56 2.94 2.82
N GLU A 64 13.52 2.49 2.00
CA GLU A 64 14.81 3.13 1.95
C GLU A 64 14.57 4.63 1.79
N PRO A 65 15.26 5.48 2.57
CA PRO A 65 15.16 6.91 2.37
C PRO A 65 15.64 7.17 0.93
N ALA A 66 14.70 7.52 0.05
CA ALA A 66 15.04 8.19 -1.19
C ALA A 66 15.91 9.40 -0.83
N PRO A 67 16.94 9.73 -1.62
CA PRO A 67 17.87 10.81 -1.28
C PRO A 67 17.05 12.09 -1.10
N VAL A 68 16.96 12.54 0.15
CA VAL A 68 16.34 13.80 0.51
C VAL A 68 17.31 14.87 0.04
N LEU A 69 16.98 15.52 -1.07
CA LEU A 69 17.64 16.76 -1.47
C LEU A 69 17.31 17.81 -0.41
N GLU A 70 18.26 18.04 0.48
CA GLU A 70 18.36 19.22 1.35
C GLU A 70 18.07 20.48 0.55
N LYS A 71 17.08 21.27 0.99
CA LYS A 71 16.94 22.66 0.55
C LYS A 71 16.78 23.59 1.74
N ALA A 72 17.92 24.18 2.07
CA ALA A 72 18.20 25.61 1.99
C ALA A 72 17.16 26.57 2.60
N SER A 73 17.50 26.98 3.83
CA SER A 73 17.71 28.38 4.26
C SER A 73 16.67 29.45 3.93
N CYS A 74 16.22 30.07 5.02
CA CYS A 74 15.48 31.30 5.13
C CYS A 74 16.28 32.49 4.56
N THR A 75 15.72 33.27 3.63
CA THR A 75 16.13 34.65 3.33
C THR A 75 14.88 35.54 3.22
N SER A 76 14.89 36.64 3.96
CA SER A 76 13.72 37.40 4.43
C SER A 76 13.20 38.50 3.47
N ASP A 77 13.37 38.32 2.16
CA ASP A 77 12.73 39.17 1.12
C ASP A 77 11.95 38.33 0.08
N ALA A 78 11.95 36.99 0.22
CA ALA A 78 11.24 36.05 -0.64
C ALA A 78 9.80 35.73 -0.18
N ASP A 79 9.40 36.20 1.00
CA ASP A 79 8.18 35.77 1.68
C ASP A 79 6.88 36.15 0.94
N VAL A 80 6.84 37.27 0.21
CA VAL A 80 5.64 37.72 -0.52
C VAL A 80 5.47 36.95 -1.84
N ALA A 81 6.57 36.71 -2.56
CA ALA A 81 6.55 35.94 -3.80
C ALA A 81 6.23 34.46 -3.53
N GLU A 82 6.79 33.89 -2.47
CA GLU A 82 6.48 32.53 -2.01
C GLU A 82 5.03 32.39 -1.55
N SER A 83 4.45 33.41 -0.88
CA SER A 83 3.04 33.40 -0.50
C SER A 83 2.11 33.35 -1.71
N SER A 84 2.39 34.11 -2.78
CA SER A 84 1.54 34.08 -4.00
C SER A 84 1.66 32.77 -4.77
N ALA A 85 2.86 32.19 -4.85
CA ALA A 85 3.09 30.91 -5.50
C ALA A 85 2.40 29.77 -4.74
N LEU A 86 2.38 29.85 -3.41
CA LEU A 86 1.64 28.93 -2.56
C LEU A 86 0.14 29.05 -2.79
N GLU A 87 -0.42 30.27 -2.83
CA GLU A 87 -1.84 30.48 -3.12
C GLU A 87 -2.26 29.94 -4.49
N ALA A 88 -1.42 30.12 -5.52
CA ALA A 88 -1.66 29.55 -6.84
C ALA A 88 -1.66 28.00 -6.82
N SER A 89 -0.72 27.41 -6.09
CA SER A 89 -0.67 25.96 -5.87
C SER A 89 -1.90 25.45 -5.11
N LEU A 90 -2.35 26.18 -4.10
CA LEU A 90 -3.56 25.85 -3.33
C LEU A 90 -4.80 25.98 -4.19
N ALA A 91 -4.89 27.00 -5.04
CA ALA A 91 -5.99 27.20 -5.98
C ALA A 91 -6.07 26.09 -7.04
N ALA A 92 -4.95 25.49 -7.43
CA ALA A 92 -4.92 24.36 -8.37
C ALA A 92 -5.21 22.99 -7.72
N ALA A 93 -5.06 22.84 -6.40
CA ALA A 93 -5.22 21.54 -5.73
C ALA A 93 -6.69 21.17 -5.45
N ASP A 94 -7.05 19.90 -5.62
CA ASP A 94 -8.39 19.37 -5.28
C ASP A 94 -8.57 19.09 -3.78
N LEU A 95 -7.46 18.78 -3.08
CA LEU A 95 -7.42 18.46 -1.65
C LEU A 95 -6.13 19.00 -1.04
N VAL A 96 -6.23 19.57 0.16
CA VAL A 96 -5.09 20.03 0.94
C VAL A 96 -4.91 19.16 2.19
N ILE A 97 -3.68 18.68 2.39
CA ILE A 97 -3.28 17.92 3.58
C ILE A 97 -2.34 18.78 4.41
N CYS A 98 -2.73 19.06 5.65
CA CYS A 98 -1.91 19.82 6.59
C CYS A 98 -1.21 18.85 7.55
N GLN A 99 0.13 18.89 7.64
CA GLN A 99 0.90 18.18 8.67
C GLN A 99 1.07 19.09 9.89
N THR A 100 0.95 18.52 11.10
CA THR A 100 1.12 19.22 12.40
C THR A 100 2.52 19.80 12.66
N GLY A 101 3.44 19.73 11.70
CA GLY A 101 4.81 20.25 11.82
C GLY A 101 5.00 21.74 11.54
N CYS A 102 3.97 22.47 11.08
CA CYS A 102 4.10 23.88 10.68
C CYS A 102 3.53 24.88 11.70
N VAL A 103 3.36 24.49 12.96
CA VAL A 103 2.70 25.31 14.00
C VAL A 103 3.50 26.58 14.37
N SER A 104 4.76 26.71 13.95
CA SER A 104 5.62 27.82 14.39
C SER A 104 5.52 29.12 13.59
N HIS A 105 4.78 29.22 12.46
CA HIS A 105 4.87 30.43 11.59
C HIS A 105 3.57 30.93 10.95
N GLY A 106 2.41 30.79 11.61
CA GLY A 106 1.13 31.37 11.13
C GLY A 106 0.55 30.75 9.84
N ALA A 107 1.28 29.84 9.18
CA ALA A 107 0.90 29.18 7.94
C ALA A 107 -0.36 28.30 8.08
N TYR A 108 -0.52 27.61 9.23
CA TYR A 108 -1.69 26.77 9.48
C TYR A 108 -3.00 27.58 9.46
N TRP A 109 -3.05 28.70 10.18
CA TRP A 109 -4.25 29.52 10.26
C TRP A 109 -4.60 30.15 8.90
N ARG A 110 -3.59 30.60 8.15
CA ARG A 110 -3.78 31.12 6.78
C ARG A 110 -4.29 30.05 5.82
N LEU A 111 -3.76 28.83 5.91
CA LEU A 111 -4.19 27.70 5.10
C LEU A 111 -5.62 27.27 5.45
N GLN A 112 -5.93 27.17 6.74
CA GLN A 112 -7.28 26.85 7.21
C GLN A 112 -8.30 27.91 6.77
N ASP A 113 -7.93 29.19 6.84
CA ASP A 113 -8.79 30.29 6.42
C ASP A 113 -8.99 30.32 4.90
N HIS A 114 -7.93 30.09 4.11
CA HIS A 114 -8.02 29.92 2.66
C HIS A 114 -8.95 28.78 2.28
N CYS A 115 -8.79 27.60 2.89
CA CYS A 115 -9.67 26.45 2.69
C CYS A 115 -11.14 26.77 2.98
N LYS A 116 -11.41 27.44 4.12
CA LYS A 116 -12.76 27.85 4.51
C LYS A 116 -13.38 28.81 3.50
N ARG A 117 -12.61 29.78 2.99
CA ARG A 117 -13.10 30.78 2.02
C ARG A 117 -13.27 30.23 0.61
N THR A 118 -12.42 29.29 0.20
CA THR A 118 -12.44 28.70 -1.15
C THR A 118 -13.29 27.44 -1.26
N GLY A 119 -13.76 26.89 -0.14
CA GLY A 119 -14.56 25.67 -0.10
C GLY A 119 -13.77 24.39 -0.38
N LYS A 120 -12.44 24.44 -0.31
CA LYS A 120 -11.59 23.26 -0.52
C LYS A 120 -11.60 22.34 0.70
N ILE A 121 -11.64 21.03 0.44
CA ILE A 121 -11.56 20.02 1.50
C ILE A 121 -10.15 20.07 2.10
N CYS A 122 -10.07 20.21 3.41
CA CYS A 122 -8.79 20.32 4.12
C CYS A 122 -8.77 19.36 5.31
N MET A 123 -7.79 18.47 5.33
CA MET A 123 -7.60 17.47 6.38
C MET A 123 -6.31 17.74 7.14
N LEU A 124 -6.44 17.98 8.45
CA LEU A 124 -5.30 18.03 9.36
C LEU A 124 -4.94 16.61 9.77
N VAL A 125 -3.68 16.23 9.54
CA VAL A 125 -3.17 14.93 9.94
C VAL A 125 -2.15 15.11 11.05
N ASP A 126 -2.52 14.57 12.20
CA ASP A 126 -1.71 14.59 13.42
C ASP A 126 -0.47 13.70 13.30
N GLN A 127 -0.61 12.55 12.64
CA GLN A 127 0.47 11.61 12.40
C GLN A 127 0.71 11.46 10.89
N PRO A 128 1.69 12.16 10.29
CA PRO A 128 1.95 12.15 8.85
C PRO A 128 2.31 10.75 8.32
N GLU A 129 2.77 9.88 9.21
CA GLU A 129 3.10 8.47 8.94
C GLU A 129 1.88 7.65 8.53
N ALA A 130 0.66 8.07 8.88
CA ALA A 130 -0.59 7.43 8.50
C ALA A 130 -0.96 7.69 7.02
N LEU A 131 -0.34 8.67 6.35
CA LEU A 131 -0.62 9.06 4.96
C LEU A 131 0.30 8.40 3.91
N ARG A 132 1.07 7.37 4.29
CA ARG A 132 2.09 6.70 3.43
C ARG A 132 1.54 5.90 2.23
N ILE A 133 0.32 6.19 1.79
CA ILE A 133 -0.34 5.55 0.64
C ILE A 133 -0.27 6.47 -0.60
N VAL A 134 -0.01 7.77 -0.45
CA VAL A 134 -0.02 8.72 -1.58
C VAL A 134 1.40 8.96 -2.10
N ARG A 135 1.68 8.50 -3.34
CA ARG A 135 2.83 8.97 -4.12
C ARG A 135 2.53 10.39 -4.59
N ILE A 136 3.20 11.37 -4.00
CA ILE A 136 3.16 12.75 -4.48
C ILE A 136 3.97 12.81 -5.77
N HIS A 137 3.27 12.74 -6.91
CA HIS A 137 3.87 13.14 -8.18
C HIS A 137 4.01 14.65 -8.18
N ARG A 138 5.21 15.15 -7.85
CA ARG A 138 5.56 16.53 -8.16
C ARG A 138 5.74 16.59 -9.68
N PRO A 139 4.92 17.37 -10.41
CA PRO A 139 5.23 17.59 -11.82
C PRO A 139 6.63 18.22 -11.89
N PRO A 140 7.47 17.83 -12.86
CA PRO A 140 8.76 18.47 -13.05
C PRO A 140 8.52 19.97 -13.16
N ARG A 141 9.25 20.74 -12.34
CA ARG A 141 9.20 22.20 -12.38
C ARG A 141 9.53 22.59 -13.82
N ALA A 142 8.60 23.19 -14.54
CA ALA A 142 8.89 23.72 -15.86
C ALA A 142 10.07 24.68 -15.70
N GLU A 143 11.23 24.28 -16.21
CA GLU A 143 12.32 25.22 -16.43
C GLU A 143 11.77 26.31 -17.36
N PRO A 144 11.95 27.60 -17.06
CA PRO A 144 11.51 28.65 -17.95
C PRO A 144 12.23 28.42 -19.29
N ALA A 145 11.44 28.09 -20.32
CA ALA A 145 11.92 27.97 -21.68
C ALA A 145 12.72 29.24 -22.00
N ALA A 146 14.01 29.04 -22.30
CA ALA A 146 14.87 30.08 -22.79
C ALA A 146 14.15 30.79 -23.95
N ALA A 147 13.89 32.08 -23.78
CA ALA A 147 13.28 32.90 -24.81
C ALA A 147 14.15 32.81 -26.09
N PRO A 148 13.54 32.69 -27.29
CA PRO A 148 14.29 32.86 -28.52
C PRO A 148 14.88 34.27 -28.56
N GLY A 149 16.21 34.35 -28.66
CA GLY A 149 16.94 35.61 -28.76
C GLY A 149 16.52 36.42 -29.99
N PRO A 150 16.64 37.76 -29.94
CA PRO A 150 16.25 38.61 -31.06
C PRO A 150 17.14 38.34 -32.28
N ALA A 151 16.50 38.09 -33.42
CA ALA A 151 17.14 38.01 -34.72
C ALA A 151 17.92 39.30 -34.99
N ALA A 152 19.24 39.16 -35.19
CA ALA A 152 20.07 40.22 -35.72
C ALA A 152 19.53 40.59 -37.11
N ARG A 153 19.22 41.87 -37.31
CA ARG A 153 19.06 42.45 -38.64
C ARG A 153 20.42 42.42 -39.34
N GLU A 154 20.54 41.59 -40.36
CA GLU A 154 21.50 41.78 -41.45
C GLU A 154 21.04 43.00 -42.26
N ASP A 155 21.63 44.16 -42.00
CA ASP A 155 21.68 45.25 -42.97
C ASP A 155 23.03 45.17 -43.71
N ALA A 156 22.91 44.83 -45.00
CA ALA A 156 23.73 45.21 -46.16
C ALA A 156 25.24 45.47 -45.97
N ALA A 157 26.01 44.66 -46.70
CA ALA A 157 27.41 44.85 -47.06
C ALA A 157 27.63 46.15 -47.92
N PRO A 158 28.88 46.54 -48.22
CA PRO A 158 29.32 47.93 -48.46
C PRO A 158 28.76 48.60 -49.72
#